data_AF-A0A3N0GNH6-F1
#
_entry.id   AF-A0A3N0GNH6-F1
#
_cell.length_a   1.000
_cell.length_b   1.000
_cell.length_c   1.000
_cell.angle_alpha   90.00
_cell.angle_beta   90.00
_cell.angle_gamma   90.00
#
_symmetry.space_group_name_H-M   'P 1'
#
loop_
_entity.id
_entity.type
_entity.pdbx_description
1 polymer ?
#
loop_
_entity_poly.entity_id
_entity_poly.type
_entity_poly.pdbx_seq_one_letter_code
_entity_poly.pdbx_strand_id
1 'polypeptide(L)'
;MRDHRGNWATWTFIWDQAVQRQADRIFGAEFEDAQVDVMLFADALRNVLRGAERVLGKGNTAVQVFKADVPDIEHVRNIYEHFDAYVEGIGNRQQDGSMGPDDWRPVHSKVGDDFYIVNFGAYRLDVGPARDASARLVVATLDAAGEH
;
A
#
# COMPACT_ATOMS: atom_id res chain seq x y z
N MET A 1 -11.19 30.03 -3.19
CA MET A 1 -10.38 28.80 -3.28
C MET A 1 -11.18 27.82 -4.13
N ARG A 2 -10.64 27.26 -5.23
CA ARG A 2 -11.36 26.23 -5.99
C ARG A 2 -11.44 24.97 -5.13
N ASP A 3 -12.62 24.39 -5.07
CA ASP A 3 -12.80 23.08 -4.46
C ASP A 3 -12.16 22.03 -5.38
N HIS A 4 -11.14 21.33 -4.87
CA HIS A 4 -10.40 20.29 -5.58
C HIS A 4 -10.78 18.89 -5.09
N ARG A 5 -11.82 18.77 -4.26
CA ARG A 5 -12.19 17.52 -3.60
C ARG A 5 -12.56 16.41 -4.59
N GLY A 6 -13.32 16.73 -5.64
CA GLY A 6 -13.67 15.75 -6.69
C GLY A 6 -12.44 15.20 -7.43
N ASN A 7 -11.48 16.06 -7.78
CA ASN A 7 -10.22 15.61 -8.41
C ASN A 7 -9.45 14.61 -7.52
N TRP A 8 -9.43 14.84 -6.19
CA TRP A 8 -8.79 13.91 -5.26
C TRP A 8 -9.59 12.62 -5.09
N ALA A 9 -10.93 12.67 -5.14
CA ALA A 9 -11.77 11.48 -5.10
C ALA A 9 -11.56 10.61 -6.35
N THR A 10 -11.59 11.22 -7.54
CA THR A 10 -11.25 10.56 -8.82
C THR A 10 -9.83 9.98 -8.80
N TRP A 11 -8.83 10.72 -8.30
CA TRP A 11 -7.47 10.20 -8.12
C TRP A 11 -7.45 8.95 -7.24
N THR A 12 -8.13 8.99 -6.10
CA THR A 12 -8.23 7.87 -5.16
C THR A 12 -8.84 6.65 -5.85
N PHE A 13 -9.90 6.84 -6.64
CA PHE A 13 -10.54 5.78 -7.40
C PHE A 13 -9.65 5.14 -8.47
N ILE A 14 -8.93 5.95 -9.26
CA ILE A 14 -7.99 5.44 -10.27
C ILE A 14 -6.92 4.57 -9.62
N TRP A 15 -6.38 5.00 -8.48
CA TRP A 15 -5.37 4.23 -7.76
C TRP A 15 -5.94 2.97 -7.09
N ASP A 16 -7.18 2.99 -6.61
CA ASP A 16 -7.83 1.75 -6.15
C ASP A 16 -7.96 0.75 -7.30
N GLN A 17 -8.33 1.18 -8.52
CA GLN A 17 -8.31 0.26 -9.66
C GLN A 17 -6.93 -0.34 -9.94
N ALA A 18 -5.85 0.40 -9.67
CA ALA A 18 -4.49 -0.15 -9.74
C ALA A 18 -4.27 -1.19 -8.63
N VAL A 19 -4.68 -0.91 -7.39
CA VAL A 19 -4.64 -1.87 -6.27
C VAL A 19 -5.35 -3.18 -6.66
N GLN A 20 -6.58 -3.10 -7.17
CA GLN A 20 -7.36 -4.28 -7.58
C GLN A 20 -6.62 -5.11 -8.65
N ARG A 21 -6.14 -4.45 -9.71
CA ARG A 21 -5.45 -5.13 -10.82
C ARG A 21 -4.13 -5.77 -10.38
N GLN A 22 -3.36 -5.11 -9.52
CA GLN A 22 -2.10 -5.67 -9.04
C GLN A 22 -2.35 -6.83 -8.07
N ALA A 23 -3.37 -6.76 -7.21
CA ALA A 23 -3.75 -7.90 -6.37
C ALA A 23 -4.09 -9.14 -7.21
N ASP A 24 -4.92 -8.98 -8.24
CA ASP A 24 -5.29 -10.09 -9.14
C ASP A 24 -4.06 -10.72 -9.83
N ARG A 25 -3.09 -9.90 -10.25
CA ARG A 25 -1.82 -10.37 -10.83
C ARG A 25 -0.99 -11.13 -9.83
N ILE A 26 -0.83 -10.59 -8.62
CA ILE A 26 -0.06 -11.24 -7.55
C ILE A 26 -0.66 -12.61 -7.20
N PHE A 27 -1.99 -12.73 -7.13
CA PHE A 27 -2.63 -14.00 -6.82
C PHE A 27 -2.47 -15.03 -7.94
N GLY A 28 -2.47 -14.58 -9.21
CA GLY A 28 -2.33 -15.42 -10.39
C GLY A 28 -0.90 -15.71 -10.85
N ALA A 29 0.10 -15.06 -10.27
CA ALA A 29 1.51 -15.19 -10.67
C ALA A 29 2.23 -16.34 -9.93
N GLU A 30 3.25 -16.88 -10.59
CA GLU A 30 4.30 -17.65 -9.92
C GLU A 30 5.16 -16.71 -9.05
N PHE A 31 5.78 -17.25 -8.00
CA PHE A 31 6.43 -16.43 -6.96
C PHE A 31 7.44 -15.39 -7.46
N GLU A 32 8.25 -15.75 -8.46
CA GLU A 32 9.29 -14.85 -8.99
C GLU A 32 8.71 -13.71 -9.84
N ASP A 33 7.57 -13.95 -10.50
CA ASP A 33 6.94 -12.98 -11.40
C ASP A 33 6.17 -11.90 -10.63
N ALA A 34 5.71 -12.20 -9.41
CA ALA A 34 4.90 -11.29 -8.59
C ALA A 34 5.68 -10.10 -8.01
N GLN A 35 7.02 -10.10 -8.06
CA GLN A 35 7.86 -9.09 -7.38
C GLN A 35 7.56 -7.66 -7.84
N VAL A 36 7.44 -7.46 -9.15
CA VAL A 36 7.14 -6.14 -9.74
C VAL A 36 5.72 -5.71 -9.37
N ASP A 37 4.75 -6.63 -9.43
CA ASP A 37 3.37 -6.32 -9.12
C ASP A 37 3.20 -5.96 -7.63
N VAL A 38 3.95 -6.59 -6.72
CA VAL A 38 4.00 -6.24 -5.28
C VAL A 38 4.47 -4.79 -5.06
N MET A 39 5.52 -4.36 -5.78
CA MET A 39 6.02 -2.99 -5.68
C MET A 39 4.96 -1.97 -6.14
N LEU A 40 4.33 -2.25 -7.28
CA LEU A 40 3.27 -1.41 -7.84
C LEU A 40 2.02 -1.40 -6.95
N PHE A 41 1.70 -2.53 -6.32
CA PHE A 41 0.61 -2.66 -5.36
C PHE A 41 0.85 -1.79 -4.12
N ALA A 42 2.05 -1.81 -3.55
CA ALA A 42 2.40 -0.99 -2.40
C ALA A 42 2.32 0.52 -2.72
N ASP A 43 2.83 0.94 -3.89
CA ASP A 43 2.72 2.34 -4.31
C ASP A 43 1.26 2.76 -4.58
N ALA A 44 0.46 1.88 -5.17
CA ALA A 44 -0.95 2.13 -5.41
C ALA A 44 -1.73 2.33 -4.10
N LEU A 45 -1.54 1.46 -3.10
CA LEU A 45 -2.14 1.60 -1.77
C LEU A 45 -1.77 2.93 -1.11
N ARG A 46 -0.49 3.36 -1.23
CA ARG A 46 -0.06 4.64 -0.65
C ARG A 46 -0.74 5.82 -1.32
N ASN A 47 -0.98 5.75 -2.63
CA ASN A 47 -1.68 6.77 -3.38
C ASN A 47 -3.19 6.81 -3.10
N VAL A 48 -3.83 5.66 -2.85
CA VAL A 48 -5.21 5.59 -2.33
C VAL A 48 -5.29 6.31 -0.98
N LEU A 49 -4.42 5.94 -0.02
CA LEU A 49 -4.38 6.59 1.28
C LEU A 49 -4.14 8.11 1.16
N ARG A 50 -3.20 8.52 0.30
CA ARG A 50 -2.90 9.95 0.07
C ARG A 50 -4.11 10.71 -0.46
N GLY A 51 -4.85 10.15 -1.42
CA GLY A 51 -6.04 10.78 -1.96
C GLY A 51 -7.16 10.86 -0.93
N ALA A 52 -7.42 9.78 -0.21
CA ALA A 52 -8.41 9.73 0.87
C ALA A 52 -8.10 10.75 1.98
N GLU A 53 -6.84 10.88 2.40
CA GLU A 53 -6.41 11.88 3.39
C GLU A 53 -6.70 13.33 2.95
N ARG A 54 -6.73 13.60 1.63
CA ARG A 54 -7.05 14.94 1.08
C ARG A 54 -8.55 15.22 1.05
N VAL A 55 -9.39 14.19 0.93
CA VAL A 55 -10.85 14.31 0.85
C VAL A 55 -11.52 14.19 2.22
N LEU A 56 -11.06 13.26 3.05
CA LEU A 56 -11.63 12.90 4.36
C LEU A 56 -10.91 13.58 5.51
N GLY A 57 -9.62 13.91 5.34
CA GLY A 57 -8.74 14.37 6.40
C GLY A 57 -8.07 13.20 7.15
N LYS A 58 -6.84 13.42 7.63
CA LYS A 58 -6.03 12.38 8.27
C LYS A 58 -6.66 11.77 9.53
N GLY A 59 -7.46 12.55 10.26
CA GLY A 59 -8.12 12.10 11.49
C GLY A 59 -9.45 11.38 11.28
N ASN A 60 -9.90 11.22 10.03
CA ASN A 60 -11.16 10.55 9.73
C ASN A 60 -11.10 9.06 10.10
N THR A 61 -12.19 8.52 10.65
CA THR A 61 -12.29 7.11 11.06
C THR A 61 -11.94 6.14 9.94
N ALA A 62 -12.39 6.35 8.70
CA ALA A 62 -12.09 5.46 7.58
C ALA A 62 -10.58 5.43 7.26
N VAL A 63 -9.92 6.60 7.33
CA VAL A 63 -8.46 6.70 7.14
C VAL A 63 -7.72 5.98 8.27
N GLN A 64 -8.16 6.13 9.52
CA GLN A 64 -7.55 5.47 10.66
C GLN A 64 -7.73 3.95 10.62
N VAL A 65 -8.91 3.47 10.23
CA VAL A 65 -9.18 2.04 10.03
C VAL A 65 -8.29 1.48 8.93
N PHE A 66 -8.16 2.16 7.78
CA PHE A 66 -7.24 1.72 6.73
C PHE A 66 -5.80 1.59 7.23
N LYS A 67 -5.32 2.58 8.00
CA LYS A 67 -3.97 2.53 8.59
C LYS A 67 -3.80 1.41 9.60
N ALA A 68 -4.85 1.04 10.33
CA ALA A 68 -4.82 -0.10 11.24
C ALA A 68 -4.84 -1.44 10.48
N ASP A 69 -5.59 -1.52 9.37
CA ASP A 69 -5.69 -2.70 8.51
C ASP A 69 -4.40 -2.93 7.69
N VAL A 70 -3.66 -1.86 7.35
CA VAL A 70 -2.43 -1.92 6.56
C VAL A 70 -1.30 -1.10 7.22
N PRO A 71 -0.81 -1.53 8.41
CA PRO A 71 0.05 -0.70 9.27
C PRO A 71 1.42 -0.40 8.67
N ASP A 72 1.99 -1.35 7.92
CA ASP A 72 3.38 -1.24 7.44
C ASP A 72 3.50 -0.66 6.03
N ILE A 73 2.41 -0.21 5.41
CA ILE A 73 2.44 0.24 4.00
C ILE A 73 3.43 1.37 3.74
N GLU A 74 3.57 2.31 4.70
CA GLU A 74 4.53 3.40 4.59
C GLU A 74 5.97 2.88 4.69
N HIS A 75 6.22 1.86 5.48
CA HIS A 75 7.56 1.27 5.64
C HIS A 75 7.95 0.48 4.40
N VAL A 76 7.06 -0.38 3.91
CA VAL A 76 7.27 -1.17 2.68
C VAL A 76 7.54 -0.26 1.48
N ARG A 77 6.74 0.80 1.29
CA ARG A 77 6.96 1.74 0.18
C ARG A 77 8.28 2.51 0.32
N ASN A 78 8.66 2.91 1.53
CA ASN A 78 9.93 3.63 1.75
C ASN A 78 11.16 2.77 1.48
N ILE A 79 11.08 1.45 1.73
CA ILE A 79 12.16 0.51 1.38
C ILE A 79 12.39 0.52 -0.14
N TYR A 80 11.31 0.50 -0.92
CA TYR A 80 11.41 0.54 -2.38
C TYR A 80 11.83 1.90 -2.95
N GLU A 81 11.32 3.01 -2.40
CA GLU A 81 11.70 4.35 -2.87
C GLU A 81 13.17 4.68 -2.61
N HIS A 82 13.71 4.19 -1.49
CA HIS A 82 15.08 4.45 -1.06
C HIS A 82 15.97 3.20 -1.17
N PHE A 83 15.73 2.40 -2.21
CA PHE A 83 16.39 1.12 -2.42
C PHE A 83 17.92 1.20 -2.33
N ASP A 84 18.51 2.22 -2.94
CA ASP A 84 19.95 2.50 -2.89
C ASP A 84 20.47 2.62 -1.45
N ALA A 85 19.81 3.43 -0.62
CA ALA A 85 20.17 3.60 0.79
C ALA A 85 20.06 2.28 1.57
N TYR A 86 19.03 1.47 1.30
CA TYR A 86 18.84 0.18 1.98
C TYR A 86 19.84 -0.89 1.54
N VAL A 87 20.25 -0.89 0.27
CA VAL A 87 21.32 -1.77 -0.24
C VAL A 87 22.68 -1.39 0.33
N GLU A 88 22.94 -0.10 0.53
CA GLU A 88 24.17 0.41 1.14
C GLU A 88 24.19 0.28 2.68
N GLY A 89 23.10 -0.20 3.29
CA GLY A 89 23.01 -0.37 4.74
C GLY A 89 22.80 0.94 5.51
N ILE A 90 22.44 2.02 4.82
CA ILE A 90 22.26 3.37 5.37
C ILE A 90 20.79 3.83 5.37
N GLY A 91 19.85 2.93 5.08
CA GLY A 91 18.42 3.23 5.17
C GLY A 91 18.03 3.64 6.59
N ASN A 92 17.09 4.58 6.74
CA ASN A 92 16.70 5.12 8.05
C ASN A 92 16.36 4.02 9.08
N ARG A 93 15.71 2.93 8.63
CA ARG A 93 15.33 1.79 9.46
C ARG A 93 16.47 0.81 9.76
N GLN A 94 17.53 0.82 8.95
CA GLN A 94 18.76 0.10 9.28
C GLN A 94 19.59 0.89 10.29
N GLN A 95 19.63 2.22 10.15
CA GLN A 95 20.33 3.11 11.08
C GLN A 95 19.72 3.12 12.49
N ASP A 96 18.39 3.03 12.61
CA ASP A 96 17.72 2.92 13.91
C ASP A 96 17.67 1.49 14.48
N GLY A 97 18.20 0.50 13.74
CA GLY A 97 18.29 -0.90 14.14
C GLY A 97 16.98 -1.69 14.01
N SER A 98 15.93 -1.13 13.42
CA SER A 98 14.65 -1.83 13.20
C SER A 98 14.66 -2.77 11.98
N MET A 99 15.68 -2.69 11.12
CA MET A 99 15.92 -3.61 10.00
C MET A 99 17.39 -4.03 9.94
N GLY A 100 17.62 -5.29 9.60
CA GLY A 100 18.94 -5.84 9.27
C GLY A 100 19.45 -5.45 7.87
N PRO A 101 20.70 -5.81 7.55
CA PRO A 101 21.35 -5.46 6.27
C PRO A 101 20.64 -6.04 5.03
N ASP A 102 20.00 -7.21 5.17
CA ASP A 102 19.34 -7.93 4.06
C ASP A 102 17.81 -7.84 4.11
N ASP A 103 17.23 -7.17 5.11
CA ASP A 103 15.78 -7.13 5.35
C ASP A 103 15.01 -6.34 4.28
N TRP A 104 15.72 -5.63 3.40
CA TRP A 104 15.12 -4.98 2.23
C TRP A 104 14.65 -5.99 1.18
N ARG A 105 15.14 -7.23 1.22
CA ARG A 105 14.74 -8.29 0.31
C ARG A 105 13.37 -8.82 0.73
N PRO A 106 12.36 -8.78 -0.15
CA PRO A 106 11.07 -9.31 0.21
C PRO A 106 11.11 -10.84 0.31
N VAL A 107 10.51 -11.38 1.36
CA VAL A 107 10.21 -12.81 1.49
C VAL A 107 8.73 -13.01 1.23
N HIS A 108 8.43 -13.81 0.22
CA HIS A 108 7.07 -14.08 -0.22
C HIS A 108 6.56 -15.38 0.39
N SER A 109 5.33 -15.36 0.88
CA SER A 109 4.64 -16.58 1.32
C SER A 109 3.20 -16.55 0.84
N LYS A 110 2.79 -17.63 0.16
CA LYS A 110 1.41 -17.86 -0.28
C LYS A 110 0.74 -18.80 0.71
N VAL A 111 -0.43 -18.42 1.22
CA VAL A 111 -1.21 -19.23 2.18
C VAL A 111 -2.58 -19.52 1.56
N GLY A 112 -2.72 -20.68 0.92
CA GLY A 112 -3.92 -20.96 0.11
C GLY A 112 -3.97 -20.12 -1.16
N ASP A 113 -5.15 -20.01 -1.76
CA ASP A 113 -5.29 -19.38 -3.08
C ASP A 113 -5.37 -17.84 -3.00
N ASP A 114 -5.82 -17.29 -1.87
CA ASP A 114 -6.20 -15.88 -1.72
C ASP A 114 -5.30 -15.05 -0.79
N PHE A 115 -4.27 -15.65 -0.19
CA PHE A 115 -3.35 -14.91 0.68
C PHE A 115 -1.95 -14.89 0.10
N TYR A 116 -1.48 -13.68 -0.18
CA TYR A 116 -0.10 -13.42 -0.55
C TYR A 116 0.48 -12.43 0.45
N ILE A 117 1.48 -12.88 1.19
CA ILE A 117 2.13 -12.11 2.23
C ILE A 117 3.54 -11.79 1.79
N VAL A 118 3.90 -10.51 1.90
CA VAL A 118 5.24 -10.00 1.60
C VAL A 118 5.84 -9.48 2.89
N ASN A 119 6.97 -10.05 3.31
CA ASN A 119 7.70 -9.60 4.49
C ASN A 119 9.01 -8.91 4.09
N PHE A 120 9.34 -7.82 4.76
CA PHE A 120 10.60 -7.09 4.67
C PHE A 120 11.17 -6.95 6.07
N GLY A 121 11.99 -7.91 6.49
CA GLY A 121 12.37 -8.05 7.89
C GLY A 121 11.13 -8.16 8.79
N ALA A 122 10.93 -7.15 9.64
CA ALA A 122 9.79 -7.05 10.57
C ALA A 122 8.50 -6.50 9.94
N TYR A 123 8.54 -5.93 8.74
CA TYR A 123 7.38 -5.31 8.10
C TYR A 123 6.63 -6.29 7.22
N ARG A 124 5.30 -6.17 7.20
CA ARG A 124 4.43 -7.09 6.47
C ARG A 124 3.40 -6.37 5.61
N LEU A 125 3.23 -6.84 4.38
CA LEU A 125 2.12 -6.48 3.51
C LEU A 125 1.29 -7.72 3.17
N ASP A 126 0.02 -7.71 3.57
CA ASP A 126 -0.94 -8.76 3.25
C ASP A 126 -1.85 -8.31 2.11
N VAL A 127 -1.70 -8.92 0.93
CA VAL A 127 -2.27 -8.41 -0.32
C VAL A 127 -3.79 -8.44 -0.31
N GLY A 128 -4.40 -9.53 0.17
CA GLY A 128 -5.87 -9.68 0.22
C GLY A 128 -6.53 -8.66 1.16
N PRO A 129 -6.19 -8.65 2.45
CA PRO A 129 -6.70 -7.68 3.41
C PRO A 129 -6.44 -6.22 2.99
N ALA A 130 -5.27 -5.91 2.41
CA ALA A 130 -4.97 -4.56 1.95
C ALA A 130 -5.79 -4.13 0.73
N ARG A 131 -6.06 -5.05 -0.21
CA ARG A 131 -6.99 -4.84 -1.33
C ARG A 131 -8.38 -4.48 -0.82
N ASP A 132 -8.89 -5.25 0.15
CA ASP A 132 -10.22 -5.01 0.72
C ASP A 132 -10.28 -3.71 1.52
N ALA A 133 -9.23 -3.38 2.26
CA ALA A 133 -9.12 -2.11 2.98
C ALA A 133 -9.13 -0.92 2.02
N SER A 134 -8.44 -1.02 0.89
CA SER A 134 -8.44 -0.01 -0.18
C SER A 134 -9.84 0.23 -0.73
N ALA A 135 -10.56 -0.84 -1.06
CA ALA A 135 -11.92 -0.76 -1.58
C ALA A 135 -12.90 -0.14 -0.57
N ARG A 136 -12.75 -0.41 0.74
CA ARG A 136 -13.55 0.28 1.76
C ARG A 136 -13.23 1.77 1.85
N LEU A 137 -11.94 2.12 1.77
CA LEU A 137 -11.49 3.51 1.87
C LEU A 137 -11.92 4.35 0.66
N VAL A 138 -11.90 3.78 -0.55
CA VAL A 138 -12.31 4.49 -1.76
C VAL A 138 -13.81 4.80 -1.76
N VAL A 139 -14.66 3.87 -1.30
CA VAL A 139 -16.11 4.09 -1.14
C VAL A 139 -16.36 5.27 -0.20
N ALA A 140 -15.75 5.25 0.99
CA ALA A 140 -15.88 6.37 1.93
C ALA A 140 -15.41 7.70 1.35
N THR A 141 -14.37 7.66 0.50
CA THR A 141 -13.81 8.84 -0.17
C THR A 141 -14.78 9.41 -1.21
N LEU A 142 -15.36 8.56 -2.06
CA LEU A 142 -16.33 8.94 -3.09
C LEU A 142 -17.63 9.49 -2.48
N ASP A 143 -18.17 8.81 -1.47
CA ASP A 143 -19.36 9.26 -0.73
C ASP A 143 -19.18 10.67 -0.16
N ALA A 144 -18.01 10.94 0.43
CA ALA A 144 -17.71 12.24 1.02
C ALA A 144 -17.52 13.36 -0.04
N ALA A 145 -17.19 12.99 -1.28
CA ALA A 145 -17.09 13.91 -2.41
C ALA A 145 -18.41 14.12 -3.15
N GLY A 146 -19.43 13.30 -2.88
CA GLY A 146 -20.71 13.31 -3.61
C GLY A 146 -20.60 12.72 -5.01
N GLU A 147 -19.62 11.84 -5.24
CA GLU A 147 -19.42 11.12 -6.50
C GLU A 147 -20.03 9.71 -6.36
N HIS A 148 -20.98 9.36 -7.23
CA HIS A 148 -21.63 8.04 -7.31
C HIS A 148 -21.48 7.45 -8.70
#